data_AF-A0A554UJH7-F1
#
_entry.id   AF-A0A554UJH7-F1
#
_cell.length_a   1.000
_cell.length_b   1.000
_cell.length_c   1.000
_cell.angle_alpha   90.00
_cell.angle_beta   90.00
_cell.angle_gamma   90.00
#
_symmetry.space_group_name_H-M   'P 1'
#
loop_
_entity.id
_entity.type
_entity.pdbx_description
1 polymer ?
#
loop_
_entity_poly.entity_id
_entity_poly.type
_entity_poly.pdbx_seq_one_letter_code
_entity_poly.pdbx_strand_id
1 'polypeptide(L)'
;MQTNVTFASSNLAIAGILFTPEGRDGERLPAVVISHPGGGVKEQTVSIYAERLAQAGFAGLVFDAAYQGESEGLPRGLENPFQRAEDIKSAVSFLTTRADIDPERIGAMGICASGGYVPFAAQTDHRIRAVATVSAVDIRSLLVEGLGRTQGPEVLQALLDKAGELRTAEARGDAPVTEAWAPESAESLENAPTLYREAQDYYRTPRGGHCRSTNQWVLRSIDMIAQYGVPVVIARKTTHMAGPATMPS
;
A
#
# COMPACT_ATOMS: atom_id res chain seq x y z
N MET A 1 -10.40 15.43 -13.34
CA MET A 1 -9.25 15.26 -14.26
C MET A 1 -8.22 14.30 -13.67
N GLN A 2 -7.58 13.49 -14.51
CA GLN A 2 -6.48 12.60 -14.12
C GLN A 2 -5.19 13.01 -14.84
N THR A 3 -4.05 12.98 -14.16
CA THR A 3 -2.76 13.32 -14.74
C THR A 3 -1.69 12.36 -14.24
N ASN A 4 -0.97 11.72 -15.16
CA ASN A 4 0.20 10.91 -14.81
C ASN A 4 1.31 11.82 -14.29
N VAL A 5 1.93 11.40 -13.19
CA VAL A 5 3.00 12.12 -12.53
C VAL A 5 4.14 11.17 -12.18
N THR A 6 5.33 11.72 -11.99
CA THR A 6 6.48 10.99 -11.49
C THR A 6 7.17 11.83 -10.42
N PHE A 7 7.59 11.18 -9.34
CA PHE A 7 8.37 11.82 -8.27
C PHE A 7 9.46 10.88 -7.76
N ALA A 8 10.47 11.42 -7.10
CA ALA A 8 11.57 10.61 -6.58
C ALA A 8 11.25 10.10 -5.16
N SER A 9 11.62 8.86 -4.86
CA SER A 9 11.73 8.32 -3.50
C SER A 9 12.96 7.44 -3.37
N SER A 10 13.85 7.71 -2.42
CA SER A 10 15.12 6.97 -2.26
C SER A 10 15.92 6.79 -3.56
N ASN A 11 15.94 7.82 -4.42
CA ASN A 11 16.54 7.80 -5.77
C ASN A 11 15.86 6.88 -6.81
N LEU A 12 14.64 6.42 -6.55
CA LEU A 12 13.80 5.70 -7.50
C LEU A 12 12.73 6.63 -8.06
N ALA A 13 12.49 6.56 -9.36
CA ALA A 13 11.34 7.21 -9.97
C ALA A 13 10.06 6.44 -9.64
N ILE A 14 9.13 7.11 -8.98
CA ILE A 14 7.85 6.59 -8.54
C ILE A 14 6.76 7.09 -9.47
N ALA A 15 6.06 6.17 -10.12
CA ALA A 15 4.96 6.45 -11.03
C ALA A 15 3.66 6.67 -10.25
N GLY A 16 2.94 7.74 -10.57
CA GLY A 16 1.69 8.10 -9.92
C GLY A 16 0.63 8.65 -10.86
N ILE A 17 -0.59 8.75 -10.33
CA ILE A 17 -1.72 9.43 -10.97
C ILE A 17 -2.27 10.44 -9.97
N LEU A 18 -2.34 11.70 -10.40
CA LEU A 18 -2.97 12.77 -9.65
C LEU A 18 -4.39 12.99 -10.17
N PHE A 19 -5.35 12.88 -9.25
CA PHE A 19 -6.76 13.16 -9.46
C PHE A 19 -7.08 14.55 -8.91
N THR A 20 -7.65 15.42 -9.73
CA THR A 20 -8.11 16.75 -9.32
C THR A 20 -9.56 17.00 -9.73
N PRO A 21 -10.31 17.84 -8.99
CA PRO A 21 -11.67 18.23 -9.37
C PRO A 21 -11.68 18.94 -10.73
N GLU A 22 -12.78 18.81 -11.48
CA GLU A 22 -12.96 19.48 -12.78
C GLU A 22 -13.44 20.93 -12.63
N GLY A 23 -13.15 21.78 -13.63
CA GLY A 23 -13.74 23.12 -13.76
C GLY A 23 -13.36 24.11 -12.65
N ARG A 24 -12.13 24.07 -12.13
CA ARG A 24 -11.71 24.94 -11.03
C ARG A 24 -11.01 26.21 -11.49
N ASP A 25 -11.50 27.32 -10.95
CA ASP A 25 -10.79 28.58 -10.79
C ASP A 25 -10.49 28.80 -9.30
N GLY A 26 -9.30 29.31 -8.95
CA GLY A 26 -8.96 29.75 -7.59
C GLY A 26 -8.27 28.72 -6.68
N GLU A 27 -8.60 28.77 -5.37
CA GLU A 27 -7.79 28.33 -4.22
C GLU A 27 -7.12 26.95 -4.30
N ARG A 28 -5.97 26.86 -3.62
CA ARG A 28 -5.17 25.63 -3.43
C ARG A 28 -5.99 24.50 -2.81
N LEU A 29 -5.79 23.29 -3.31
CA LEU A 29 -6.54 22.10 -2.92
C LEU A 29 -6.02 21.48 -1.62
N PRO A 30 -6.89 21.03 -0.70
CA PRO A 30 -6.50 19.98 0.23
C PRO A 30 -6.21 18.69 -0.56
N ALA A 31 -5.25 17.89 -0.09
CA ALA A 31 -4.82 16.69 -0.82
C ALA A 31 -4.75 15.46 0.07
N VAL A 32 -4.87 14.28 -0.55
CA VAL A 32 -4.74 12.98 0.10
C VAL A 32 -3.79 12.11 -0.72
N VAL A 33 -2.73 11.61 -0.09
CA VAL A 33 -1.90 10.53 -0.64
C VAL A 33 -2.58 9.20 -0.31
N ILE A 34 -2.79 8.33 -1.29
CA ILE A 34 -3.53 7.08 -1.13
C ILE A 34 -2.61 5.92 -1.53
N SER A 35 -2.21 5.11 -0.55
CA SER A 35 -1.28 3.99 -0.76
C SER A 35 -2.01 2.65 -0.89
N HIS A 36 -1.59 1.86 -1.88
CA HIS A 36 -2.29 0.66 -2.34
C HIS A 36 -2.06 -0.57 -1.45
N PRO A 37 -2.94 -1.58 -1.54
CA PRO A 37 -2.76 -2.89 -0.92
C PRO A 37 -1.43 -3.58 -1.27
N GLY A 38 -1.03 -4.57 -0.47
CA GLY A 38 0.07 -5.48 -0.82
C GLY A 38 -0.21 -6.17 -2.15
N GLY A 39 0.74 -6.12 -3.09
CA GLY A 39 0.58 -6.66 -4.43
C GLY A 39 -0.35 -5.85 -5.36
N GLY A 40 -0.91 -4.74 -4.89
CA GLY A 40 -1.74 -3.84 -5.70
C GLY A 40 -0.93 -2.84 -6.53
N VAL A 41 -1.61 -2.09 -7.39
CA VAL A 41 -1.07 -0.97 -8.19
C VAL A 41 -2.03 0.22 -8.21
N LYS A 42 -1.54 1.38 -8.66
CA LYS A 42 -2.26 2.66 -8.65
C LYS A 42 -3.55 2.66 -9.47
N GLU A 43 -3.68 1.82 -10.49
CA GLU A 43 -4.88 1.72 -11.33
C GLU A 43 -6.04 0.93 -10.68
N GLN A 44 -5.80 0.26 -9.55
CA GLN A 44 -6.82 -0.59 -8.89
C GLN A 44 -7.64 0.20 -7.85
N THR A 45 -7.95 -0.43 -6.71
CA THR A 45 -8.85 0.11 -5.68
C THR A 45 -8.52 1.54 -5.26
N VAL A 46 -7.25 1.92 -5.19
CA VAL A 46 -6.84 3.26 -4.77
C VAL A 46 -7.31 4.37 -5.72
N SER A 47 -7.36 4.11 -7.03
CA SER A 47 -7.88 5.08 -8.00
C SER A 47 -9.37 5.35 -7.82
N ILE A 48 -10.14 4.34 -7.40
CA ILE A 48 -11.57 4.52 -7.06
C ILE A 48 -11.72 5.51 -5.91
N TYR A 49 -10.90 5.38 -4.85
CA TYR A 49 -10.91 6.34 -3.73
C TYR A 49 -10.42 7.73 -4.16
N ALA A 50 -9.39 7.81 -4.98
CA ALA A 50 -8.85 9.08 -5.47
C ALA A 50 -9.87 9.86 -6.30
N GLU A 51 -10.61 9.16 -7.17
CA GLU A 51 -11.69 9.73 -7.97
C GLU A 51 -12.83 10.26 -7.09
N ARG A 52 -13.25 9.49 -6.09
CA ARG A 52 -14.29 9.92 -5.14
C ARG A 52 -13.86 11.14 -4.31
N LEU A 53 -12.58 11.21 -3.93
CA LEU A 53 -12.01 12.36 -3.23
C LEU A 53 -11.94 13.60 -4.14
N ALA A 54 -11.60 13.43 -5.42
CA ALA A 54 -11.65 14.49 -6.42
C ALA A 54 -13.07 15.03 -6.62
N GLN A 55 -14.08 14.17 -6.68
CA GLN A 55 -15.49 14.57 -6.72
C GLN A 55 -15.92 15.34 -5.46
N ALA A 56 -15.30 15.04 -4.31
CA ALA A 56 -15.52 15.72 -3.04
C ALA A 56 -14.67 16.99 -2.84
N GLY A 57 -13.87 17.40 -3.84
CA GLY A 57 -13.11 18.66 -3.81
C GLY A 57 -11.67 18.55 -3.27
N PHE A 58 -11.13 17.35 -3.12
CA PHE A 58 -9.74 17.09 -2.73
C PHE A 58 -8.88 16.72 -3.94
N ALA A 59 -7.57 16.97 -3.89
CA ALA A 59 -6.65 16.27 -4.78
C ALA A 59 -6.37 14.86 -4.23
N GLY A 60 -6.40 13.83 -5.08
CA GLY A 60 -6.05 12.46 -4.72
C GLY A 60 -4.79 12.02 -5.45
N LEU A 61 -3.71 11.71 -4.75
CA LEU A 61 -2.49 11.15 -5.35
C LEU A 61 -2.40 9.66 -5.04
N VAL A 62 -2.40 8.84 -6.08
CA VAL A 62 -2.07 7.40 -6.01
C VAL A 62 -0.74 7.16 -6.71
N PHE A 63 -0.04 6.12 -6.29
CA PHE A 63 1.27 5.78 -6.84
C PHE A 63 1.52 4.28 -6.77
N ASP A 64 2.39 3.76 -7.63
CA ASP A 64 2.93 2.41 -7.49
C ASP A 64 4.10 2.46 -6.51
N ALA A 65 4.16 1.58 -5.53
CA ALA A 65 5.32 1.48 -4.64
C ALA A 65 6.63 1.32 -5.44
N ALA A 66 7.74 1.73 -4.86
CA ALA A 66 9.04 1.27 -5.31
C ALA A 66 9.03 -0.26 -5.52
N TYR A 67 9.73 -0.73 -6.55
CA TYR A 67 9.81 -2.14 -6.97
C TYR A 67 8.51 -2.73 -7.55
N GLN A 68 7.42 -1.97 -7.65
CA GLN A 68 6.10 -2.46 -8.04
C GLN A 68 5.51 -1.63 -9.20
N GLY A 69 4.52 -2.19 -9.90
CA GLY A 69 3.83 -1.53 -11.01
C GLY A 69 4.77 -0.91 -12.05
N GLU A 70 4.59 0.37 -12.33
CA GLU A 70 5.43 1.17 -13.24
C GLU A 70 6.58 1.91 -12.54
N SER A 71 6.64 1.91 -11.21
CA SER A 71 7.74 2.53 -10.46
C SER A 71 9.03 1.75 -10.62
N GLU A 72 10.15 2.44 -10.52
CA GLU A 72 11.49 1.85 -10.58
C GLU A 72 11.81 0.95 -9.39
N GLY A 73 12.94 0.25 -9.49
CA GLY A 73 13.50 -0.57 -8.41
C GLY A 73 13.66 -2.02 -8.80
N LEU A 74 14.77 -2.62 -8.35
CA LEU A 74 15.07 -4.05 -8.46
C LEU A 74 15.52 -4.62 -7.09
N PRO A 75 15.20 -5.88 -6.78
CA PRO A 75 14.38 -6.80 -7.58
C PRO A 75 12.90 -6.41 -7.62
N ARG A 76 12.19 -6.74 -8.71
CA ARG A 76 10.74 -6.46 -8.83
C ARG A 76 9.97 -7.22 -7.76
N GLY A 77 8.95 -6.59 -7.18
CA GLY A 77 8.13 -7.18 -6.11
C GLY A 77 8.79 -7.16 -4.73
N LEU A 78 9.91 -6.45 -4.53
CA LEU A 78 10.48 -6.31 -3.19
C LEU A 78 9.50 -5.58 -2.26
N GLU A 79 9.14 -6.21 -1.13
CA GLU A 79 8.23 -5.64 -0.15
C GLU A 79 9.01 -5.12 1.06
N ASN A 80 9.70 -3.99 0.89
CA ASN A 80 10.37 -3.32 2.00
C ASN A 80 9.41 -2.33 2.68
N PRO A 81 8.91 -2.60 3.88
CA PRO A 81 7.92 -1.75 4.53
C PRO A 81 8.46 -0.36 4.91
N PHE A 82 9.78 -0.22 5.11
CA PHE A 82 10.41 1.08 5.33
C PHE A 82 10.44 1.92 4.06
N GLN A 83 10.70 1.28 2.91
CA GLN A 83 10.59 1.97 1.62
C GLN A 83 9.13 2.34 1.32
N ARG A 84 8.17 1.47 1.62
CA ARG A 84 6.73 1.77 1.46
C ARG A 84 6.34 3.02 2.24
N ALA A 85 6.84 3.17 3.46
CA ALA A 85 6.64 4.38 4.26
C ALA A 85 7.35 5.61 3.67
N GLU A 86 8.56 5.45 3.16
CA GLU A 86 9.31 6.53 2.52
C GLU A 86 8.66 7.00 1.21
N ASP A 87 8.10 6.10 0.41
CA ASP A 87 7.33 6.43 -0.80
C ASP A 87 6.14 7.34 -0.45
N ILE A 88 5.46 7.07 0.67
CA ILE A 88 4.34 7.90 1.16
C ILE A 88 4.84 9.32 1.53
N LYS A 89 5.95 9.42 2.26
CA LYS A 89 6.56 10.71 2.64
C LYS A 89 7.08 11.48 1.41
N SER A 90 7.58 10.76 0.43
CA SER A 90 8.05 11.30 -0.85
C SER A 90 6.87 11.82 -1.68
N ALA A 91 5.74 11.10 -1.71
CA ALA A 91 4.50 11.54 -2.34
C ALA A 91 3.95 12.82 -1.68
N VAL A 92 3.99 12.90 -0.34
CA VAL A 92 3.66 14.13 0.40
C VAL A 92 4.59 15.27 -0.03
N SER A 93 5.91 15.01 -0.08
CA SER A 93 6.90 16.00 -0.52
C SER A 93 6.59 16.51 -1.93
N PHE A 94 6.29 15.62 -2.88
CA PHE A 94 5.87 15.99 -4.24
C PHE A 94 4.68 16.94 -4.21
N LEU A 95 3.61 16.60 -3.47
CA LEU A 95 2.42 17.46 -3.36
C LEU A 95 2.73 18.83 -2.76
N THR A 96 3.62 18.91 -1.75
CA THR A 96 3.98 20.20 -1.13
C THR A 96 4.67 21.18 -2.09
N THR A 97 5.28 20.67 -3.17
CA THR A 97 5.95 21.51 -4.19
C THR A 97 5.00 22.07 -5.24
N ARG A 98 3.76 21.60 -5.28
CA ARG A 98 2.79 22.01 -6.29
C ARG A 98 2.09 23.32 -5.91
N ALA A 99 1.93 24.21 -6.88
CA ALA A 99 1.26 25.50 -6.69
C ALA A 99 -0.25 25.35 -6.44
N ASP A 100 -0.87 24.30 -6.98
CA ASP A 100 -2.31 24.02 -6.89
C ASP A 100 -2.73 23.24 -5.63
N ILE A 101 -1.77 22.81 -4.78
CA ILE A 101 -2.03 22.05 -3.55
C ILE A 101 -1.65 22.88 -2.32
N ASP A 102 -2.48 22.87 -1.28
CA ASP A 102 -2.19 23.49 0.01
C ASP A 102 -1.35 22.53 0.90
N PRO A 103 -0.07 22.86 1.20
CA PRO A 103 0.85 21.99 1.94
C PRO A 103 0.42 21.80 3.40
N GLU A 104 -0.39 22.71 3.94
CA GLU A 104 -0.90 22.62 5.30
C GLU A 104 -2.13 21.72 5.42
N ARG A 105 -2.63 21.20 4.28
CA ARG A 105 -3.87 20.39 4.21
C ARG A 105 -3.67 19.08 3.45
N ILE A 106 -2.57 18.38 3.75
CA ILE A 106 -2.25 17.06 3.18
C ILE A 106 -2.55 15.96 4.20
N GLY A 107 -3.42 15.02 3.84
CA GLY A 107 -3.66 13.77 4.57
C GLY A 107 -3.10 12.55 3.84
N ALA A 108 -3.17 11.39 4.48
CA ALA A 108 -2.81 10.12 3.87
C ALA A 108 -3.84 9.02 4.18
N MET A 109 -4.06 8.13 3.23
CA MET A 109 -4.99 7.00 3.32
C MET A 109 -4.30 5.70 2.94
N GLY A 110 -4.47 4.66 3.77
CA GLY A 110 -3.91 3.33 3.52
C GLY A 110 -4.98 2.27 3.38
N ILE A 111 -4.89 1.42 2.35
CA ILE A 111 -5.82 0.31 2.12
C ILE A 111 -5.08 -1.03 2.30
N CYS A 112 -5.69 -1.99 3.02
CA CYS A 112 -5.09 -3.30 3.29
C CYS A 112 -3.70 -3.16 3.97
N ALA A 113 -2.63 -3.74 3.42
CA ALA A 113 -1.27 -3.65 3.96
C ALA A 113 -0.78 -2.20 4.17
N SER A 114 -1.26 -1.25 3.34
CA SER A 114 -0.97 0.17 3.55
C SER A 114 -1.64 0.78 4.78
N GLY A 115 -2.58 0.06 5.39
CA GLY A 115 -3.09 0.34 6.73
C GLY A 115 -2.01 0.22 7.81
N GLY A 116 -0.90 -0.50 7.56
CA GLY A 116 0.31 -0.43 8.38
C GLY A 116 1.27 0.68 7.94
N TYR A 117 1.50 0.84 6.63
CA TYR A 117 2.50 1.78 6.07
C TYR A 117 2.17 3.25 6.31
N VAL A 118 0.91 3.64 6.12
CA VAL A 118 0.48 5.04 6.26
C VAL A 118 0.59 5.52 7.72
N PRO A 119 0.06 4.80 8.73
CA PRO A 119 0.26 5.19 10.12
C PRO A 119 1.73 5.28 10.51
N PHE A 120 2.57 4.34 10.08
CA PHE A 120 4.01 4.38 10.35
C PHE A 120 4.70 5.60 9.74
N ALA A 121 4.39 5.96 8.49
CA ALA A 121 4.91 7.18 7.88
C ALA A 121 4.49 8.42 8.69
N ALA A 122 3.22 8.49 9.08
CA ALA A 122 2.64 9.60 9.84
C ALA A 122 3.16 9.73 11.28
N GLN A 123 3.78 8.70 11.85
CA GLN A 123 4.43 8.79 13.17
C GLN A 123 5.57 9.82 13.18
N THR A 124 6.26 9.99 12.04
CA THR A 124 7.47 10.81 11.95
C THR A 124 7.37 11.93 10.92
N ASP A 125 6.41 11.88 10.01
CA ASP A 125 6.16 12.96 9.05
C ASP A 125 4.93 13.78 9.45
N HIS A 126 5.17 14.85 10.20
CA HIS A 126 4.14 15.75 10.70
C HIS A 126 3.43 16.58 9.62
N ARG A 127 3.89 16.53 8.36
CA ARG A 127 3.18 17.14 7.22
C ARG A 127 1.91 16.37 6.90
N ILE A 128 1.82 15.10 7.29
CA ILE A 128 0.60 14.29 7.21
C ILE A 128 -0.34 14.73 8.34
N ARG A 129 -1.34 15.55 7.98
CA ARG A 129 -2.27 16.17 8.95
C ARG A 129 -3.43 15.27 9.39
N ALA A 130 -3.75 14.27 8.60
CA ALA A 130 -4.81 13.30 8.89
C ALA A 130 -4.46 11.93 8.30
N VAL A 131 -4.87 10.87 8.99
CA VAL A 131 -4.69 9.48 8.56
C VAL A 131 -6.05 8.80 8.51
N ALA A 132 -6.29 8.08 7.41
CA ALA A 132 -7.43 7.18 7.26
C ALA A 132 -6.95 5.78 6.84
N THR A 133 -7.67 4.74 7.23
CA THR A 133 -7.38 3.37 6.81
C THR A 133 -8.65 2.62 6.43
N VAL A 134 -8.58 1.81 5.38
CA VAL A 134 -9.68 0.94 4.95
C VAL A 134 -9.20 -0.50 4.93
N SER A 135 -9.94 -1.38 5.62
CA SER A 135 -9.58 -2.80 5.77
C SER A 135 -8.12 -2.98 6.19
N ALA A 136 -7.70 -2.23 7.20
CA ALA A 136 -6.29 -2.09 7.57
C ALA A 136 -5.66 -3.44 7.96
N VAL A 137 -4.46 -3.68 7.44
CA VAL A 137 -3.61 -4.82 7.81
C VAL A 137 -2.29 -4.28 8.34
N ASP A 138 -1.95 -4.65 9.57
CA ASP A 138 -0.59 -4.58 10.05
C ASP A 138 0.17 -5.78 9.49
N ILE A 139 0.98 -5.53 8.46
CA ILE A 139 1.67 -6.58 7.72
C ILE A 139 2.65 -7.37 8.59
N ARG A 140 3.24 -6.74 9.60
CA ARG A 140 4.17 -7.39 10.51
C ARG A 140 3.42 -8.30 11.47
N SER A 141 2.33 -7.83 12.04
CA SER A 141 1.48 -8.68 12.89
C SER A 141 0.90 -9.85 12.10
N LEU A 142 0.48 -9.63 10.85
CA LEU A 142 0.02 -10.72 9.97
C LEU A 142 1.12 -11.76 9.71
N LEU A 143 2.36 -11.32 9.42
CA LEU A 143 3.49 -12.23 9.18
C LEU A 143 3.89 -13.00 10.44
N VAL A 144 3.99 -12.30 11.57
CA VAL A 144 4.57 -12.86 12.81
C VAL A 144 3.55 -13.69 13.59
N GLU A 145 2.32 -13.19 13.70
CA GLU A 145 1.28 -13.77 14.55
C GLU A 145 0.25 -14.56 13.73
N GLY A 146 0.29 -14.46 12.40
CA GLY A 146 -0.67 -15.12 11.51
C GLY A 146 -2.08 -14.51 11.57
N LEU A 147 -2.94 -14.95 10.65
CA LEU A 147 -4.34 -14.54 10.66
C LEU A 147 -5.02 -15.06 11.93
N GLY A 148 -5.61 -14.15 12.73
CA GLY A 148 -6.23 -14.50 14.01
C GLY A 148 -5.24 -14.62 15.19
N ARG A 149 -3.96 -14.27 14.98
CA ARG A 149 -2.93 -14.22 16.04
C ARG A 149 -2.65 -15.58 16.70
N THR A 150 -2.68 -16.65 15.91
CA THR A 150 -2.54 -18.05 16.38
C THR A 150 -1.17 -18.65 16.12
N GLN A 151 -0.30 -17.95 15.39
CA GLN A 151 1.01 -18.46 14.99
C GLN A 151 2.02 -18.37 16.14
N GLY A 152 2.77 -19.45 16.35
CA GLY A 152 3.83 -19.52 17.35
C GLY A 152 5.18 -18.97 16.85
N PRO A 153 6.11 -18.69 17.78
CA PRO A 153 7.42 -18.12 17.46
C PRO A 153 8.29 -19.01 16.55
N GLU A 154 8.06 -20.33 16.55
CA GLU A 154 8.76 -21.30 15.70
C GLU A 154 8.54 -21.05 14.20
N VAL A 155 7.34 -20.59 13.82
CA VAL A 155 7.05 -20.26 12.41
C VAL A 155 7.82 -19.03 11.99
N LEU A 156 7.85 -17.99 12.84
CA LEU A 156 8.67 -16.80 12.57
C LEU A 156 10.15 -17.16 12.45
N GLN A 157 10.68 -18.02 13.33
CA GLN A 157 12.06 -18.47 13.26
C GLN A 157 12.35 -19.15 11.92
N ALA A 158 11.50 -20.09 11.50
CA ALA A 158 11.66 -20.79 10.22
C ALA A 158 11.58 -19.82 9.01
N LEU A 159 10.69 -18.84 9.05
CA LEU A 159 10.58 -17.79 8.03
C LEU A 159 11.85 -16.92 7.97
N LEU A 160 12.42 -16.56 9.12
CA LEU A 160 13.66 -15.78 9.19
C LEU A 160 14.87 -16.57 8.70
N ASP A 161 14.99 -17.84 9.08
CA ASP A 161 16.02 -18.74 8.57
C ASP A 161 15.91 -18.85 7.04
N LYS A 162 14.67 -19.00 6.53
CA LYS A 162 14.42 -19.04 5.10
C LYS A 162 14.81 -17.74 4.38
N ALA A 163 14.51 -16.59 4.98
CA ALA A 163 14.92 -15.30 4.42
C ALA A 163 16.45 -15.17 4.34
N GLY A 164 17.18 -15.69 5.33
CA GLY A 164 18.64 -15.76 5.34
C GLY A 164 19.22 -16.63 4.23
N GLU A 165 18.62 -17.82 4.00
CA GLU A 165 18.97 -18.69 2.89
C GLU A 165 18.77 -18.00 1.53
N LEU A 166 17.61 -17.38 1.33
CA LEU A 166 17.25 -16.70 0.07
C LEU A 166 18.18 -15.52 -0.19
N ARG A 167 18.54 -14.74 0.84
CA ARG A 167 19.53 -13.66 0.69
C ARG A 167 20.89 -14.20 0.26
N THR A 168 21.31 -15.35 0.78
CA THR A 168 22.56 -16.00 0.38
C THR A 168 22.50 -16.51 -1.06
N ALA A 169 21.37 -17.09 -1.48
CA ALA A 169 21.14 -17.56 -2.84
C ALA A 169 21.18 -16.39 -3.85
N GLU A 170 20.46 -15.29 -3.57
CA GLU A 170 20.49 -14.09 -4.42
C GLU A 170 21.90 -13.48 -4.52
N ALA A 171 22.67 -13.48 -3.42
CA ALA A 171 24.06 -13.02 -3.43
C ALA A 171 24.99 -13.89 -4.28
N ARG A 172 24.61 -15.15 -4.55
CA ARG A 172 25.34 -16.06 -5.46
C ARG A 172 24.88 -15.93 -6.92
N GLY A 173 23.88 -15.09 -7.20
CA GLY A 173 23.36 -14.84 -8.54
C GLY A 173 22.05 -15.57 -8.86
N ASP A 174 21.44 -16.27 -7.89
CA ASP A 174 20.14 -16.90 -8.09
C ASP A 174 19.03 -15.85 -8.20
N ALA A 175 17.97 -16.16 -8.97
CA ALA A 175 16.82 -15.27 -9.08
C ALA A 175 16.04 -15.20 -7.74
N PRO A 176 15.48 -14.03 -7.38
CA PRO A 176 14.64 -13.90 -6.20
C PRO A 176 13.43 -14.84 -6.27
N VAL A 177 13.17 -15.55 -5.18
CA VAL A 177 11.96 -16.37 -5.02
C VAL A 177 10.80 -15.46 -4.66
N THR A 178 9.67 -15.61 -5.34
CA THR A 178 8.46 -14.83 -5.10
C THR A 178 7.29 -15.71 -4.66
N GLU A 179 6.37 -15.11 -3.91
CA GLU A 179 5.09 -15.71 -3.56
C GLU A 179 3.92 -14.78 -3.91
N ALA A 180 2.76 -15.37 -4.14
CA ALA A 180 1.52 -14.68 -4.42
C ALA A 180 0.92 -14.06 -3.15
N TRP A 181 0.40 -12.83 -3.24
CA TRP A 181 -0.36 -12.19 -2.15
C TRP A 181 -1.75 -12.80 -1.99
N ALA A 182 -2.48 -12.91 -3.10
CA ALA A 182 -3.77 -13.56 -3.17
C ALA A 182 -3.62 -14.95 -3.81
N PRO A 183 -4.34 -15.99 -3.35
CA PRO A 183 -4.33 -17.31 -3.96
C PRO A 183 -4.53 -17.22 -5.47
N GLU A 184 -3.78 -17.99 -6.25
CA GLU A 184 -3.84 -17.91 -7.72
C GLU A 184 -5.13 -18.52 -8.28
N SER A 185 -5.64 -19.56 -7.63
CA SER A 185 -6.86 -20.28 -8.02
C SER A 185 -7.94 -20.13 -6.94
N ALA A 186 -9.20 -20.14 -7.39
CA ALA A 186 -10.36 -20.26 -6.51
C ALA A 186 -10.57 -21.70 -6.00
N GLU A 187 -9.86 -22.68 -6.58
CA GLU A 187 -9.96 -24.07 -6.22
C GLU A 187 -9.58 -24.28 -4.75
N SER A 188 -10.39 -25.06 -4.02
CA SER A 188 -10.20 -25.35 -2.59
C SER A 188 -10.27 -24.14 -1.64
N LEU A 189 -10.75 -22.98 -2.09
CA LEU A 189 -10.99 -21.83 -1.19
C LEU A 189 -12.34 -21.89 -0.45
N GLU A 190 -13.19 -22.90 -0.70
CA GLU A 190 -14.53 -23.01 -0.10
C GLU A 190 -14.50 -22.94 1.44
N ASN A 191 -13.46 -23.51 2.06
CA ASN A 191 -13.26 -23.48 3.51
C ASN A 191 -12.16 -22.49 3.96
N ALA A 192 -11.57 -21.72 3.04
CA ALA A 192 -10.55 -20.73 3.38
C ALA A 192 -11.17 -19.53 4.11
N PRO A 193 -10.42 -18.83 4.98
CA PRO A 193 -10.88 -17.56 5.55
C PRO A 193 -11.37 -16.57 4.48
N THR A 194 -12.43 -15.82 4.78
CA THR A 194 -13.09 -14.89 3.84
C THR A 194 -12.10 -13.92 3.20
N LEU A 195 -11.10 -13.45 3.94
CA LEU A 195 -10.02 -12.61 3.44
C LEU A 195 -9.36 -13.17 2.17
N TYR A 196 -9.05 -14.47 2.16
CA TYR A 196 -8.37 -15.10 1.02
C TYR A 196 -9.30 -15.30 -0.17
N ARG A 197 -10.57 -15.66 0.08
CA ARG A 197 -11.60 -15.75 -0.96
C ARG A 197 -11.85 -14.41 -1.64
N GLU A 198 -12.07 -13.34 -0.85
CA GLU A 198 -12.31 -12.00 -1.38
C GLU A 198 -11.08 -11.42 -2.08
N ALA A 199 -9.87 -11.69 -1.57
CA ALA A 199 -8.64 -11.30 -2.22
C ALA A 199 -8.47 -12.00 -3.57
N GLN A 200 -8.77 -13.30 -3.66
CA GLN A 200 -8.72 -14.03 -4.92
C GLN A 200 -9.76 -13.47 -5.91
N ASP A 201 -11.03 -13.34 -5.48
CA ASP A 201 -12.10 -12.82 -6.33
C ASP A 201 -11.80 -11.40 -6.85
N TYR A 202 -11.26 -10.53 -6.01
CA TYR A 202 -10.99 -9.15 -6.43
C TYR A 202 -9.71 -9.03 -7.28
N TYR A 203 -8.58 -9.58 -6.83
CA TYR A 203 -7.27 -9.33 -7.48
C TYR A 203 -6.93 -10.30 -8.61
N ARG A 204 -7.57 -11.48 -8.68
CA ARG A 204 -7.27 -12.50 -9.70
C ARG A 204 -8.33 -12.63 -10.79
N THR A 205 -9.36 -11.79 -10.78
CA THR A 205 -10.42 -11.78 -11.80
C THR A 205 -10.50 -10.41 -12.50
N PRO A 206 -11.27 -10.26 -13.60
CA PRO A 206 -11.47 -8.96 -14.26
C PRO A 206 -12.11 -7.87 -13.38
N ARG A 207 -12.61 -8.21 -12.19
CA ARG A 207 -13.21 -7.26 -11.25
C ARG A 207 -12.20 -6.23 -10.73
N GLY A 208 -10.99 -6.67 -10.41
CA GLY A 208 -9.94 -5.81 -9.84
C GLY A 208 -8.53 -6.19 -10.30
N GLY A 209 -8.38 -7.24 -11.11
CA GLY A 209 -7.11 -7.60 -11.74
C GLY A 209 -6.64 -6.53 -12.73
N HIS A 210 -5.34 -6.26 -12.74
CA HIS A 210 -4.72 -5.32 -13.65
C HIS A 210 -3.40 -5.90 -14.16
N CYS A 211 -3.08 -5.74 -15.45
CA CYS A 211 -1.92 -6.37 -16.08
C CYS A 211 -0.57 -5.94 -15.48
N ARG A 212 -0.53 -4.81 -14.77
CA ARG A 212 0.66 -4.29 -14.09
C ARG A 212 0.79 -4.74 -12.64
N SER A 213 -0.25 -5.36 -12.09
CA SER A 213 -0.20 -6.00 -10.78
C SER A 213 0.22 -7.46 -10.98
N THR A 214 1.45 -7.79 -10.62
CA THR A 214 1.88 -9.19 -10.57
C THR A 214 1.23 -9.94 -9.41
N ASN A 215 0.81 -9.19 -8.37
CA ASN A 215 0.33 -9.71 -7.09
C ASN A 215 1.32 -10.72 -6.48
N GLN A 216 2.61 -10.51 -6.74
CA GLN A 216 3.72 -11.30 -6.22
C GLN A 216 4.59 -10.40 -5.33
N TRP A 217 5.24 -10.99 -4.32
CA TRP A 217 6.28 -10.33 -3.53
C TRP A 217 7.50 -11.22 -3.38
N VAL A 218 8.67 -10.60 -3.24
CA VAL A 218 9.94 -11.30 -3.04
C VAL A 218 10.00 -11.82 -1.61
N LEU A 219 10.15 -13.13 -1.45
CA LEU A 219 10.02 -13.81 -0.17
C LEU A 219 11.14 -13.46 0.82
N ARG A 220 12.34 -13.08 0.35
CA ARG A 220 13.38 -12.56 1.27
C ARG A 220 12.97 -11.28 2.00
N SER A 221 11.86 -10.64 1.64
CA SER A 221 11.33 -9.47 2.35
C SER A 221 10.84 -9.76 3.76
N ILE A 222 10.67 -11.04 4.12
CA ILE A 222 10.27 -11.50 5.47
C ILE A 222 11.10 -10.83 6.56
N ASP A 223 12.43 -10.73 6.41
CA ASP A 223 13.30 -10.20 7.47
C ASP A 223 13.06 -8.70 7.72
N MET A 224 12.82 -7.94 6.65
CA MET A 224 12.48 -6.51 6.71
C MET A 224 11.09 -6.31 7.30
N ILE A 225 10.12 -7.16 6.92
CA ILE A 225 8.76 -7.11 7.46
C ILE A 225 8.74 -7.49 8.95
N ALA A 226 9.49 -8.50 9.38
CA ALA A 226 9.53 -8.92 10.79
C ALA A 226 10.07 -7.81 11.73
N GLN A 227 10.97 -6.96 11.22
CA GLN A 227 11.54 -5.81 11.93
C GLN A 227 10.59 -4.60 12.00
N TYR A 228 9.57 -4.57 11.14
CA TYR A 228 8.71 -3.41 10.96
C TYR A 228 7.61 -3.32 12.03
N GLY A 229 7.81 -2.54 13.09
CA GLY A 229 6.77 -2.30 14.10
C GLY A 229 5.93 -1.06 13.80
N VAL A 230 4.59 -1.17 13.83
CA VAL A 230 3.69 -0.02 13.87
C VAL A 230 3.23 0.19 15.32
N PRO A 231 3.93 1.00 16.14
CA PRO A 231 3.40 1.35 17.45
C PRO A 231 2.09 2.15 17.31
N VAL A 232 1.23 2.04 18.32
CA VAL A 232 -0.06 2.77 18.36
C VAL A 232 0.20 4.25 18.08
N VAL A 233 -0.33 4.75 16.96
CA VAL A 233 -0.26 6.17 16.63
C VAL A 233 -1.15 6.91 17.62
N ILE A 234 -0.55 7.79 18.43
CA ILE A 234 -1.28 8.82 19.18
C ILE A 234 -1.71 9.88 18.17
N ALA A 235 -2.68 9.56 17.31
CA ALA A 235 -3.21 10.51 16.34
C ALA A 235 -4.07 11.53 17.10
N ARG A 236 -3.90 12.82 16.80
CA ARG A 236 -4.68 13.91 17.43
C ARG A 236 -6.17 13.90 17.03
N LYS A 237 -6.57 13.06 16.08
CA LYS A 237 -7.94 12.67 15.73
C LYS A 237 -7.87 11.45 14.81
N THR A 238 -8.34 10.29 15.28
CA THR A 238 -8.58 9.10 14.45
C THR A 238 -10.08 8.99 14.21
N THR A 239 -10.51 8.91 12.96
CA THR A 239 -11.91 8.59 12.64
C THR A 239 -11.92 7.24 11.92
N HIS A 240 -12.46 6.21 12.58
CA HIS A 240 -12.70 4.92 11.94
C HIS A 240 -14.03 4.97 11.22
N MET A 241 -14.01 4.92 9.89
CA MET A 241 -15.21 4.76 9.07
C MET A 241 -15.52 3.26 8.95
N ALA A 242 -16.29 2.72 9.88
CA ALA A 242 -16.94 1.42 9.71
C ALA A 242 -18.33 1.67 9.09
N GLY A 243 -18.42 1.60 7.76
CA GLY A 243 -19.70 1.67 7.06
C GLY A 243 -20.27 0.27 6.84
N PRO A 244 -21.54 -0.02 7.17
CA PRO A 244 -22.19 -1.27 6.77
C PRO A 244 -22.43 -1.25 5.25
N ALA A 245 -22.04 -2.34 4.58
CA ALA A 245 -22.38 -2.58 3.18
C ALA A 245 -23.86 -2.94 3.06
N THR A 246 -24.73 -1.94 2.97
CA THR A 246 -26.10 -2.14 2.49
C THR A 246 -26.14 -1.80 1.00
N MET A 247 -26.18 -2.82 0.14
CA MET A 247 -26.52 -2.62 -1.27
C MET A 247 -28.04 -2.42 -1.38
N PRO A 248 -28.54 -1.44 -2.15
CA PRO A 248 -29.96 -1.36 -2.46
C PRO A 248 -30.36 -2.47 -3.44
N SER A 249 -31.54 -3.02 -3.20
CA SER A 249 -32.28 -3.97 -4.05
C SER A 249 -32.67 -3.38 -5.39
#